data_AF-A0A016S853-F1
#
_entry.id   AF-A0A016S853-F1
#
_cell.length_a   1.000
_cell.length_b   1.000
_cell.length_c   1.000
_cell.angle_alpha   90.00
_cell.angle_beta   90.00
_cell.angle_gamma   90.00
#
_symmetry.space_group_name_H-M   'P 1'
#
loop_
_entity.id
_entity.type
_entity.pdbx_description
1 polymer ?
#
loop_
_entity_poly.entity_id
_entity_poly.type
_entity_poly.pdbx_seq_one_letter_code
_entity_poly.pdbx_strand_id
1 'polypeptide(L)'
;MKKNYKMLRANGEESLPSISNAILIAGQTLAESREPCVVRLASQVLAAIATQCTSYGDDAPRLLLARHGPELVKTIFIRIQADLIRATVESMAEVLFFFAKEFPAETRSVLNGLENGDSPLVAAMFREIGNLRNFKQMTLRLNMASRKDIRS
;
A
#
# COMPACT_ATOMS: atom_id res chain seq x y z
N MET A 1 -17.36 -1.10 15.06
CA MET A 1 -16.24 -1.18 16.02
C MET A 1 -15.40 0.10 15.91
N LYS A 2 -15.44 1.01 16.89
CA LYS A 2 -14.56 2.21 16.87
C LYS A 2 -13.12 1.73 17.12
N LYS A 3 -12.27 1.96 16.13
CA LYS A 3 -10.86 1.55 16.06
C LYS A 3 -10.06 2.10 17.27
N ASN A 4 -9.54 1.22 18.13
CA ASN A 4 -8.96 1.55 19.44
C ASN A 4 -7.48 2.02 19.39
N TYR A 5 -7.13 2.84 18.40
CA TYR A 5 -5.75 3.35 18.19
C TYR A 5 -5.30 4.35 19.27
N LYS A 6 -6.19 4.74 20.19
CA LYS A 6 -5.81 5.50 21.38
C LYS A 6 -4.96 4.66 22.34
N MET A 7 -5.22 3.35 22.42
CA MET A 7 -4.44 2.45 23.30
C MET A 7 -3.04 2.19 22.76
N LEU A 8 -2.90 1.97 21.44
CA LEU A 8 -1.57 1.81 20.82
C LEU A 8 -0.70 3.06 20.99
N ARG A 9 -1.31 4.24 20.94
CA ARG A 9 -0.61 5.51 21.20
C ARG A 9 -0.29 5.73 22.68
N ALA A 10 -1.18 5.33 23.58
CA ALA A 10 -0.92 5.39 25.02
C ALA A 10 0.29 4.53 25.41
N ASN A 11 0.53 3.44 24.68
CA ASN A 11 1.66 2.52 24.89
C ASN A 11 2.65 2.56 23.72
N GLY A 12 3.00 3.77 23.26
CA GLY A 12 3.72 4.03 22.01
C GLY A 12 4.87 3.06 21.72
N GLU A 13 5.87 2.99 22.60
CA GLU A 13 7.04 2.11 22.42
C GLU A 13 6.71 0.61 22.52
N GLU A 14 5.88 0.20 23.48
CA GLU A 14 5.50 -1.20 23.68
C GLU A 14 4.70 -1.77 22.51
N SER A 15 4.01 -0.90 21.74
CA SER A 15 3.22 -1.30 20.59
C SER A 15 4.05 -1.49 19.30
N LEU A 16 5.26 -0.91 19.23
CA LEU A 16 6.09 -0.94 18.02
C LEU A 16 6.46 -2.35 17.55
N PRO A 17 6.85 -3.30 18.43
CA PRO A 17 7.13 -4.67 18.00
C PRO A 17 5.91 -5.34 17.36
N SER A 18 4.72 -5.13 17.92
CA SER A 18 3.47 -5.66 17.36
C SER A 18 3.14 -5.06 16.00
N ILE A 19 3.33 -3.74 15.83
CA ILE A 19 3.15 -3.05 14.55
C ILE A 19 4.15 -3.58 13.52
N SER A 20 5.43 -3.74 13.90
CA SER A 20 6.47 -4.28 13.04
C SER A 20 6.14 -5.70 12.57
N ASN A 21 5.71 -6.56 13.48
CA ASN A 21 5.30 -7.94 13.15
C ASN A 21 4.07 -7.95 12.24
N ALA A 22 3.10 -7.06 12.47
CA ALA A 22 1.92 -6.95 11.61
C ALA A 22 2.29 -6.52 10.19
N ILE A 23 3.24 -5.58 10.03
CA ILE A 23 3.76 -5.17 8.72
C ILE A 23 4.43 -6.35 8.02
N LEU A 24 5.30 -7.09 8.74
CA LEU A 24 6.03 -8.22 8.19
C LEU A 24 5.09 -9.33 7.70
N ILE A 25 4.18 -9.77 8.57
CA ILE A 25 3.22 -10.84 8.27
C ILE A 25 2.33 -10.43 7.11
N ALA A 26 1.79 -9.21 7.13
CA ALA A 26 0.93 -8.74 6.05
C ALA A 26 1.70 -8.59 4.72
N GLY A 27 2.95 -8.13 4.76
CA GLY A 27 3.83 -8.04 3.60
C GLY A 27 4.11 -9.40 2.96
N GLN A 28 4.52 -10.39 3.78
CA GLN A 28 4.74 -11.77 3.34
C GLN A 28 3.45 -12.39 2.78
N THR A 29 2.34 -12.18 3.47
CA THR A 29 1.02 -12.65 3.02
C THR A 29 0.65 -12.06 1.66
N LEU A 30 0.93 -10.77 1.44
CA LEU A 30 0.73 -10.14 0.15
C LEU A 30 1.65 -10.68 -0.94
N ALA A 31 2.86 -11.12 -0.63
CA ALA A 31 3.79 -11.70 -1.60
C ALA A 31 3.41 -13.15 -1.98
N GLU A 32 2.99 -13.95 -1.01
CA GLU A 32 2.93 -15.41 -1.17
C GLU A 32 1.51 -15.97 -1.35
N SER A 33 0.50 -15.37 -0.72
CA SER A 33 -0.84 -15.96 -0.70
C SER A 33 -1.52 -15.88 -2.08
N ARG A 34 -2.30 -16.89 -2.46
CA ARG A 34 -3.20 -16.82 -3.62
C ARG A 34 -4.66 -16.68 -3.24
N GLU A 35 -4.96 -16.70 -1.93
CA GLU A 35 -6.32 -16.67 -1.42
C GLU A 35 -6.84 -15.23 -1.36
N PRO A 36 -7.89 -14.86 -2.13
CA PRO A 36 -8.34 -13.47 -2.24
C PRO A 36 -8.75 -12.85 -0.90
N CYS A 37 -9.37 -13.64 -0.01
CA CYS A 37 -9.78 -13.19 1.32
C CYS A 37 -8.58 -12.81 2.18
N VAL A 38 -7.52 -13.61 2.13
CA VAL A 38 -6.31 -13.41 2.93
C VAL A 38 -5.52 -12.20 2.42
N VAL A 39 -5.37 -12.07 1.10
CA VAL A 39 -4.76 -10.90 0.46
C VAL A 39 -5.52 -9.62 0.82
N ARG A 40 -6.85 -9.67 0.81
CA ARG A 40 -7.69 -8.54 1.22
C ARG A 40 -7.42 -8.14 2.67
N LEU A 41 -7.42 -9.09 3.60
CA LEU A 41 -7.19 -8.80 5.02
C LEU A 41 -5.79 -8.21 5.25
N ALA A 42 -4.75 -8.78 4.63
CA ALA A 42 -3.40 -8.25 4.70
C ALA A 42 -3.30 -6.81 4.17
N SER A 43 -3.94 -6.53 3.03
CA SER A 43 -3.99 -5.17 2.47
C SER A 43 -4.68 -4.18 3.41
N GLN A 44 -5.76 -4.60 4.10
CA GLN A 44 -6.49 -3.74 5.04
C GLN A 44 -5.68 -3.45 6.32
N VAL A 45 -4.89 -4.40 6.79
CA VAL A 45 -3.97 -4.20 7.92
C VAL A 45 -2.93 -3.14 7.57
N LEU A 46 -2.23 -3.32 6.45
CA LEU A 46 -1.22 -2.35 5.99
C LEU A 46 -1.83 -0.98 5.74
N ALA A 47 -2.99 -0.91 5.10
CA ALA A 47 -3.70 0.33 4.83
C ALA A 47 -4.08 1.08 6.11
N ALA A 48 -4.51 0.34 7.14
CA ALA A 48 -4.84 0.92 8.43
C ALA A 48 -3.61 1.48 9.16
N ILE A 49 -2.45 0.82 9.05
CA ILE A 49 -1.19 1.32 9.62
C ILE A 49 -0.71 2.56 8.84
N ALA A 50 -0.73 2.51 7.50
CA ALA A 50 -0.32 3.62 6.64
C ALA A 50 -1.19 4.89 6.82
N THR A 51 -2.51 4.71 6.89
CA THR A 51 -3.45 5.81 7.14
C THR A 51 -3.25 6.43 8.52
N GLN A 52 -2.91 5.60 9.52
CA GLN A 52 -2.59 6.09 10.86
C GLN A 52 -1.34 6.97 10.85
N CYS A 53 -0.27 6.54 10.18
CA CYS A 53 0.97 7.32 10.07
C CYS A 53 0.72 8.70 9.44
N THR A 54 -0.05 8.74 8.34
CA THR A 54 -0.37 9.99 7.63
C THR A 54 -1.33 10.91 8.38
N SER A 55 -2.25 10.36 9.17
CA SER A 55 -3.27 11.16 9.87
C SER A 55 -2.77 11.79 11.17
N TYR A 56 -1.75 11.21 11.80
CA TYR A 56 -1.28 11.64 13.12
C TYR A 56 0.20 12.00 13.18
N GLY A 57 0.96 11.79 12.10
CA GLY A 57 2.38 12.13 12.05
C GLY A 57 3.26 11.25 12.95
N ASP A 58 2.83 10.02 13.21
CA ASP A 58 3.55 9.08 14.09
C ASP A 58 4.87 8.63 13.41
N ASP A 59 6.01 9.20 13.81
CA ASP A 59 7.32 8.95 13.18
C ASP A 59 7.81 7.50 13.31
N ALA A 60 7.61 6.86 14.47
CA ALA A 60 8.11 5.50 14.68
C ALA A 60 7.42 4.45 13.77
N PRO A 61 6.08 4.39 13.66
CA PRO A 61 5.40 3.54 12.68
C PRO A 61 5.75 3.88 11.22
N ARG A 62 5.98 5.17 10.90
CA ARG A 62 6.44 5.61 9.58
C ARG A 62 7.81 5.00 9.23
N LEU A 63 8.76 5.02 10.17
CA LEU A 63 10.07 4.39 10.01
C LEU A 63 10.00 2.87 9.89
N LEU A 64 9.09 2.21 10.63
CA LEU A 64 8.85 0.77 10.49
C LEU A 64 8.35 0.41 9.09
N LEU A 65 7.42 1.19 8.53
CA LEU A 65 6.98 1.00 7.14
C LEU A 65 8.11 1.26 6.15
N ALA A 66 8.92 2.30 6.36
CA ALA A 66 10.05 2.64 5.50
C ALA A 66 11.11 1.52 5.43
N ARG A 67 11.37 0.84 6.56
CA ARG A 67 12.31 -0.30 6.62
C ARG A 67 11.95 -1.43 5.66
N HIS A 68 10.65 -1.64 5.44
CA HIS A 68 10.13 -2.65 4.50
C HIS A 68 9.65 -2.04 3.18
N GLY A 69 9.88 -0.73 2.98
CA GLY A 69 9.25 0.08 1.95
C GLY A 69 9.47 -0.44 0.53
N PRO A 70 10.71 -0.64 0.07
CA PRO A 70 10.97 -1.07 -1.31
C PRO A 70 10.27 -2.38 -1.68
N GLU A 71 10.34 -3.39 -0.81
CA GLU A 71 9.73 -4.69 -1.07
C GLU A 71 8.20 -4.62 -1.00
N LEU A 72 7.64 -3.85 -0.06
CA LEU A 72 6.20 -3.63 0.04
C LEU A 72 5.66 -2.89 -1.18
N VAL A 73 6.31 -1.80 -1.62
CA VAL A 73 5.92 -1.04 -2.81
C VAL A 73 5.93 -1.95 -4.03
N LYS A 74 7.01 -2.71 -4.23
CA LYS A 74 7.13 -3.67 -5.32
C LYS A 74 6.01 -4.71 -5.30
N THR A 75 5.83 -5.38 -4.17
CA THR A 75 4.81 -6.42 -3.99
C THR A 75 3.41 -5.87 -4.27
N ILE A 76 3.07 -4.72 -3.68
CA ILE A 76 1.77 -4.08 -3.85
C ILE A 76 1.53 -3.70 -5.31
N PHE A 77 2.53 -3.11 -5.96
CA PHE A 77 2.40 -2.68 -7.35
C PHE A 77 2.18 -3.85 -8.30
N ILE A 78 2.94 -4.94 -8.15
CA ILE A 78 2.74 -6.18 -8.93
C ILE A 78 1.32 -6.72 -8.71
N ARG A 79 0.85 -6.74 -7.46
CA ARG A 79 -0.46 -7.30 -7.12
C ARG A 79 -1.62 -6.45 -7.63
N ILE A 80 -1.48 -5.13 -7.62
CA ILE A 80 -2.45 -4.20 -8.23
C ILE A 80 -2.65 -4.49 -9.72
N GLN A 81 -1.68 -5.09 -10.41
CA GLN A 81 -1.82 -5.41 -11.83
C GLN A 81 -2.51 -6.77 -12.07
N ALA A 82 -2.75 -7.57 -11.03
CA ALA A 82 -3.43 -8.86 -11.12
C ALA A 82 -4.97 -8.73 -10.99
N ASP A 83 -5.69 -9.84 -11.20
CA ASP A 83 -7.13 -9.90 -10.97
C ASP A 83 -7.45 -9.88 -9.47
N LEU A 84 -7.97 -8.75 -8.99
CA LEU A 84 -8.32 -8.49 -7.59
C LEU A 84 -9.70 -7.84 -7.48
N ILE A 85 -10.46 -8.13 -6.43
CA ILE A 85 -11.69 -7.37 -6.20
C ILE A 85 -11.39 -5.90 -5.87
N ARG A 86 -12.30 -5.00 -6.26
CA ARG A 86 -12.15 -3.55 -6.10
C ARG A 86 -11.69 -3.11 -4.72
N ALA A 87 -12.31 -3.66 -3.66
CA ALA A 87 -12.00 -3.30 -2.28
C ALA A 87 -10.55 -3.61 -1.88
N THR A 88 -9.96 -4.66 -2.44
CA THR A 88 -8.55 -5.02 -2.22
C THR A 88 -7.63 -4.02 -2.90
N VAL A 89 -7.94 -3.66 -4.16
CA VAL A 89 -7.17 -2.65 -4.91
C VAL A 89 -7.22 -1.30 -4.18
N GLU A 90 -8.38 -0.89 -3.67
CA GLU A 90 -8.52 0.36 -2.92
C GLU A 90 -7.70 0.35 -1.61
N SER A 91 -7.63 -0.78 -0.91
CA SER A 91 -6.80 -0.92 0.30
C SER A 91 -5.30 -0.87 -0.05
N MET A 92 -4.88 -1.56 -1.11
CA MET A 92 -3.51 -1.51 -1.61
C MET A 92 -3.11 -0.10 -2.08
N ALA A 93 -4.04 0.62 -2.71
CA ALA A 93 -3.84 2.00 -3.14
C ALA A 93 -3.61 2.97 -1.96
N GLU A 94 -4.22 2.74 -0.79
CA GLU A 94 -3.92 3.54 0.41
C GLU A 94 -2.47 3.39 0.86
N VAL A 95 -1.96 2.16 0.83
CA VAL A 95 -0.57 1.87 1.20
C VAL A 95 0.39 2.46 0.17
N LEU A 96 0.11 2.29 -1.12
CA LEU A 96 0.93 2.87 -2.18
C LEU A 96 0.91 4.41 -2.15
N PHE A 97 -0.24 5.01 -1.84
CA PHE A 97 -0.38 6.45 -1.66
C PHE A 97 0.48 6.96 -0.50
N PHE A 98 0.52 6.24 0.63
CA PHE A 98 1.41 6.57 1.74
C PHE A 98 2.87 6.63 1.27
N PHE A 99 3.37 5.60 0.59
CA PHE A 99 4.75 5.58 0.10
C PHE A 99 5.00 6.67 -0.94
N ALA A 100 4.08 6.88 -1.88
CA ALA A 100 4.20 7.93 -2.89
C ALA A 100 4.22 9.35 -2.28
N LYS A 101 3.54 9.55 -1.15
CA LYS A 101 3.49 10.83 -0.45
C LYS A 101 4.71 11.05 0.46
N GLU A 102 5.07 10.05 1.25
CA GLU A 102 6.12 10.17 2.29
C GLU A 102 7.53 9.92 1.73
N PHE A 103 7.65 9.09 0.70
CA PHE A 103 8.91 8.64 0.09
C PHE A 103 8.83 8.67 -1.44
N PRO A 104 8.54 9.83 -2.07
CA PRO A 104 8.22 9.92 -3.49
C PRO A 104 9.35 9.45 -4.40
N ALA A 105 10.60 9.80 -4.08
CA ALA A 105 11.76 9.47 -4.90
C ALA A 105 12.06 7.97 -4.87
N GLU A 106 12.07 7.37 -3.67
CA GLU A 106 12.29 5.95 -3.44
C GLU A 106 11.17 5.12 -4.07
N THR A 107 9.92 5.53 -3.86
CA THR A 107 8.76 4.87 -4.45
C THR A 107 8.85 4.90 -5.97
N ARG A 108 9.17 6.05 -6.57
CA ARG A 108 9.31 6.16 -8.03
C ARG A 108 10.46 5.31 -8.56
N SER A 109 11.59 5.28 -7.86
CA SER A 109 12.74 4.44 -8.22
C SER A 109 12.38 2.96 -8.25
N VAL A 110 11.61 2.48 -7.26
CA VAL A 110 11.14 1.09 -7.22
C VAL A 110 10.20 0.81 -8.37
N LEU A 111 9.21 1.68 -8.61
CA LEU A 111 8.22 1.47 -9.66
C LEU A 111 8.84 1.45 -11.05
N ASN A 112 9.77 2.37 -11.37
CA ASN A 112 10.42 2.42 -12.68
C ASN A 112 11.17 1.13 -13.05
N GLY A 113 11.52 0.28 -12.08
CA GLY A 113 12.14 -1.03 -12.32
C GLY A 113 11.15 -2.17 -12.55
N LEU A 114 9.84 -1.90 -12.60
CA LEU A 114 8.78 -2.88 -12.71
C LEU A 114 7.99 -2.71 -14.00
N GLU A 115 7.38 -3.79 -14.45
CA GLU A 115 6.46 -3.80 -15.59
C GLU A 115 5.33 -2.78 -15.38
N ASN A 116 5.06 -1.96 -16.41
CA ASN A 116 4.11 -0.85 -16.42
C ASN A 116 4.41 0.29 -15.42
N GLY A 117 5.56 0.27 -14.74
CA GLY A 117 5.93 1.26 -13.73
C GLY A 117 6.25 2.66 -14.28
N ASP A 118 6.69 2.73 -15.53
CA ASP A 118 6.92 3.97 -16.28
C ASP A 118 5.70 4.40 -17.12
N SER A 119 4.61 3.65 -17.07
CA SER A 119 3.43 3.89 -17.90
C SER A 119 2.79 5.28 -17.65
N PRO A 120 2.09 5.84 -18.66
CA PRO A 120 1.34 7.08 -18.50
C PRO A 120 0.29 7.03 -17.37
N LEU A 121 -0.26 5.84 -17.08
CA LEU A 121 -1.20 5.63 -15.98
C LEU A 121 -0.52 5.81 -14.61
N VAL A 122 0.69 5.28 -14.42
CA VAL A 122 1.45 5.49 -13.19
C VAL A 122 1.87 6.95 -13.06
N ALA A 123 2.29 7.60 -14.15
CA ALA A 123 2.55 9.05 -14.14
C ALA A 123 1.31 9.87 -13.73
N ALA A 124 0.13 9.54 -14.28
CA ALA A 124 -1.13 10.19 -13.90
C ALA A 124 -1.50 9.92 -12.44
N MET A 125 -1.32 8.69 -11.94
CA MET A 125 -1.55 8.34 -10.54
C MET A 125 -0.70 9.20 -9.59
N PHE A 126 0.58 9.43 -9.92
CA PHE A 126 1.48 10.26 -9.11
C PHE A 126 1.12 11.76 -9.13
N ARG A 127 0.44 12.25 -10.18
CA ARG A 127 -0.09 13.64 -10.17
C ARG A 127 -1.21 13.83 -9.14
N GLU A 128 -1.86 12.74 -8.71
CA GLU A 128 -2.95 12.75 -7.74
C GLU A 128 -2.50 12.53 -6.29
N ILE A 129 -1.21 12.63 -5.97
CA ILE A 129 -0.67 12.43 -4.59
C ILE A 129 -1.24 13.45 -3.58
N GLY A 130 -1.81 14.57 -4.04
CA GLY A 130 -2.55 15.50 -3.18
C GLY A 130 -3.95 15.01 -2.77
N ASN A 131 -4.49 13.97 -3.42
CA ASN A 131 -5.87 13.54 -3.23
C ASN A 131 -6.00 12.01 -3.30
N LEU A 132 -6.12 11.37 -2.12
CA LEU A 132 -6.26 9.92 -2.01
C LEU A 132 -7.43 9.34 -2.83
N ARG A 133 -8.55 10.05 -2.94
CA ARG A 133 -9.72 9.58 -3.70
C ARG A 133 -9.37 9.47 -5.18
N ASN A 134 -8.73 10.50 -5.74
CA ASN A 134 -8.32 10.50 -7.14
C ASN A 134 -7.20 9.49 -7.39
N PHE A 135 -6.24 9.39 -6.46
CA PHE A 135 -5.18 8.40 -6.52
C PHE A 135 -5.75 6.98 -6.63
N LYS A 136 -6.68 6.61 -5.74
CA LYS A 136 -7.40 5.33 -5.79
C LYS A 136 -8.11 5.09 -7.12
N GLN A 137 -8.75 6.11 -7.67
CA GLN A 137 -9.40 6.01 -8.98
C GLN A 137 -8.38 5.71 -10.10
N MET A 138 -7.20 6.35 -10.07
CA MET A 138 -6.14 6.06 -11.03
C MET A 138 -5.55 4.65 -10.83
N THR A 139 -5.36 4.21 -9.58
CA THR A 139 -4.92 2.85 -9.28
C THR A 139 -5.91 1.79 -9.77
N LEU A 140 -7.21 2.04 -9.66
CA LEU A 140 -8.24 1.17 -10.23
C LEU A 140 -8.20 1.13 -11.75
N ARG A 141 -7.93 2.26 -12.42
CA ARG A 141 -7.74 2.30 -13.88
C ARG A 141 -6.53 1.48 -14.31
N LEU A 142 -5.42 1.56 -13.57
CA LEU A 142 -4.25 0.70 -13.77
C LEU A 142 -4.64 -0.78 -13.65
N ASN A 143 -5.30 -1.17 -12.56
CA ASN A 143 -5.77 -2.56 -12.37
C ASN A 143 -6.66 -3.05 -13.52
N MET A 144 -7.57 -2.21 -14.03
CA MET A 144 -8.42 -2.58 -15.15
C MET A 144 -7.66 -2.68 -16.47
N ALA A 145 -6.65 -1.83 -16.69
CA ALA A 145 -5.82 -1.85 -17.89
C ALA A 145 -4.95 -3.11 -17.94
N SER A 146 -4.26 -3.44 -16.86
CA SER A 146 -3.39 -4.63 -16.77
C SER A 146 -4.13 -5.95 -17.02
N ARG A 147 -5.45 -6.02 -16.75
CA ARG A 147 -6.27 -7.19 -17.08
C ARG A 147 -6.60 -7.34 -18.56
N LYS A 148 -6.65 -6.24 -19.30
CA LYS A 148 -7.00 -6.26 -20.72
C LYS A 148 -5.83 -6.81 -21.53
N ASP A 149 -4.60 -6.43 -21.17
CA ASP A 149 -3.38 -6.90 -21.83
C ASP A 149 -3.15 -8.41 -21.66
N ILE A 150 -3.66 -9.03 -20.58
CA ILE A 150 -3.60 -10.48 -20.36
C ILE A 150 -4.61 -11.25 -21.22
N ARG A 151 -5.67 -10.59 -21.70
CA ARG A 151 -6.78 -11.22 -22.45
C ARG A 151 -6.71 -10.97 -23.96
N SER A 152 -5.76 -10.17 -24.43
CA SER A 152 -5.46 -9.89 -25.85
C SER A 152 -4.34 -10.76 -26.37
#